data_AF-A0A7Z0N9K9-F1
#
_entry.id   AF-A0A7Z0N9K9-F1
#
_cell.length_a   1.000
_cell.length_b   1.000
_cell.length_c   1.000
_cell.angle_alpha   90.00
_cell.angle_beta   90.00
_cell.angle_gamma   90.00
#
_symmetry.space_group_name_H-M   'P 1'
#
loop_
_entity.id
_entity.type
_entity.pdbx_description
1 polymer ?
#
loop_
_entity_poly.entity_id
_entity_poly.type
_entity_poly.pdbx_seq_one_letter_code
_entity_poly.pdbx_strand_id
1 'polypeptide(L)'
;MTAPTLYENPSASVIRSLLQHTHELSIYSKDMPYALKAEVIELHQGNGCMVLEVEYAGSDIERYVPTGSLSFDLEALKGPHGNERDTYSLSNVAAKLLKTDSALYRLECQLPATMFVKENRGAVRIPFIMGMHARVGIEVYLHELNVPGRLRNLSIGGCMVDIDLADSISMGVDKEVPGVTLEFPNGDSFFAEGIIRHIRPFGNQGYAAVGIQFLNLSTAQTEALFHYVNESEREAAYRTGTNDKMLYHSPLFIPGTKEKKIQQREAQERDKRSRQSPMERGVMDVSHQLQVGLMYMNTRQQFPAEIFYDCVDTLRYLVGQDRKTFLYALAFLRDEPDWVRHAVQVAGQLVDMLLTRDPHDPRVREAVLGALLHTLGKPMLISAELPTLKVNMTPVQKAILSGHVTVLYRKFSELGWEPSPTCRDVIENANERLDGSGYPAGKREEQLSELVRLVSVIKAINKLLHARNGEPPRPPLDAYRRIHESDTVYDKTVLVEYIQIYGLYPIGSLAKFSGGFLAWVMDINGKGMPSQVSVVKNLRFPDTNINSVINQNDLSQIGKLEGIVNPSDYGVKVLKI
;
A
#
# COMPACT_ATOMS: atom_id res chain seq x y z
N MET A 1 -16.51 54.19 -10.00
CA MET A 1 -16.31 53.02 -9.12
C MET A 1 -16.24 51.80 -10.03
N THR A 2 -15.03 51.41 -10.40
CA THR A 2 -14.76 50.16 -11.13
C THR A 2 -15.11 49.00 -10.22
N ALA A 3 -16.01 48.12 -10.67
CA ALA A 3 -16.29 46.86 -9.99
C ALA A 3 -14.97 46.12 -9.76
N PRO A 4 -14.73 45.53 -8.58
CA PRO A 4 -13.56 44.68 -8.40
C PRO A 4 -13.72 43.51 -9.35
N THR A 5 -12.76 43.32 -10.25
CA THR A 5 -12.58 42.06 -10.96
C THR A 5 -12.55 40.96 -9.90
N LEU A 6 -13.59 40.11 -9.90
CA LEU A 6 -13.67 38.92 -9.05
C LEU A 6 -12.52 38.00 -9.49
N TYR A 7 -11.36 38.14 -8.86
CA TYR A 7 -10.29 37.18 -9.00
C TYR A 7 -10.82 35.83 -8.51
N GLU A 8 -10.74 34.83 -9.37
CA GLU A 8 -11.10 33.45 -9.02
C GLU A 8 -10.26 33.00 -7.81
N ASN A 9 -10.88 32.31 -6.85
CA ASN A 9 -10.19 31.75 -5.71
C ASN A 9 -9.10 30.76 -6.20
N PRO A 10 -7.81 30.98 -5.90
CA PRO A 10 -6.73 30.13 -6.41
C PRO A 10 -6.88 28.65 -6.04
N SER A 11 -7.33 28.36 -4.81
CA SER A 11 -7.58 27.00 -4.33
C SER A 11 -8.71 26.33 -5.12
N ALA A 12 -9.78 27.08 -5.41
CA ALA A 12 -10.87 26.59 -6.24
C ALA A 12 -10.42 26.34 -7.70
N SER A 13 -9.54 27.17 -8.24
CA SER A 13 -8.98 26.97 -9.60
C SER A 13 -8.17 25.68 -9.70
N VAL A 14 -7.30 25.40 -8.71
CA VAL A 14 -6.53 24.16 -8.65
C VAL A 14 -7.45 22.95 -8.51
N ILE A 15 -8.41 22.97 -7.58
CA ILE A 15 -9.39 21.89 -7.41
C ILE A 15 -10.14 21.66 -8.72
N ARG A 16 -10.65 22.71 -9.37
CA ARG A 16 -11.35 22.61 -10.66
C ARG A 16 -10.48 21.92 -11.72
N SER A 17 -9.20 22.28 -11.83
CA SER A 17 -8.29 21.64 -12.79
C SER A 17 -8.11 20.15 -12.49
N LEU A 18 -8.05 19.76 -11.21
CA LEU A 18 -7.90 18.37 -10.80
C LEU A 18 -9.17 17.55 -11.03
N LEU A 19 -10.35 18.14 -10.79
CA LEU A 19 -11.65 17.50 -11.01
C LEU A 19 -11.96 17.19 -12.49
N GLN A 20 -11.19 17.74 -13.45
CA GLN A 20 -11.30 17.38 -14.87
C GLN A 20 -10.81 15.97 -15.20
N HIS A 21 -10.21 15.29 -14.23
CA HIS A 21 -9.61 13.97 -14.38
C HIS A 21 -10.24 12.98 -13.40
N THR A 22 -9.94 11.69 -13.56
CA THR A 22 -10.30 10.69 -12.55
C THR A 22 -9.63 11.07 -11.24
N HIS A 23 -10.43 11.26 -10.21
CA HIS A 23 -9.96 11.81 -8.96
C HIS A 23 -10.56 11.09 -7.76
N GLU A 24 -9.89 11.27 -6.63
CA GLU A 24 -10.36 10.83 -5.33
C GLU A 24 -10.11 11.95 -4.34
N LEU A 25 -11.15 12.32 -3.59
CA LEU A 25 -11.04 13.29 -2.51
C LEU A 25 -11.27 12.58 -1.19
N SER A 26 -10.37 12.82 -0.24
CA SER A 26 -10.45 12.28 1.11
C SER A 26 -10.47 13.42 2.12
N ILE A 27 -11.33 13.31 3.13
CA ILE A 27 -11.38 14.22 4.27
C ILE A 27 -10.75 13.56 5.49
N TYR A 28 -10.08 14.36 6.30
CA TYR A 28 -9.52 13.90 7.57
C TYR A 28 -9.47 15.04 8.59
N SER A 29 -9.43 14.64 9.85
CA SER A 29 -9.15 15.54 10.97
C SER A 29 -8.14 14.90 11.90
N LYS A 30 -7.62 15.70 12.85
CA LYS A 30 -6.66 15.20 13.83
C LYS A 30 -7.25 14.05 14.66
N ASP A 31 -8.55 14.06 14.94
CA ASP A 31 -9.18 13.08 15.81
C ASP A 31 -9.92 11.99 15.02
N MET A 32 -9.97 12.09 13.69
CA MET A 32 -10.51 11.02 12.84
C MET A 32 -9.64 9.77 12.92
N PRO A 33 -10.25 8.58 13.13
CA PRO A 33 -9.53 7.31 13.15
C PRO A 33 -8.97 6.98 11.76
N TYR A 34 -9.69 7.36 10.71
CA TYR A 34 -9.27 7.20 9.32
C TYR A 34 -9.78 8.31 8.40
N ALA A 35 -9.17 8.43 7.22
CA ALA A 35 -9.65 9.37 6.21
C ALA A 35 -10.93 8.83 5.56
N LEU A 36 -11.91 9.70 5.33
CA LEU A 36 -13.18 9.34 4.68
C LEU A 36 -13.15 9.80 3.23
N LYS A 37 -13.63 8.95 2.31
CA LYS A 37 -13.83 9.37 0.93
C LYS A 37 -14.98 10.38 0.86
N ALA A 38 -14.84 11.39 0.02
CA ALA A 38 -15.87 12.36 -0.26
C ALA A 38 -15.98 12.67 -1.75
N GLU A 39 -17.15 13.09 -2.18
CA GLU A 39 -17.42 13.52 -3.55
C GLU A 39 -17.68 15.02 -3.60
N VAL A 40 -17.12 15.71 -4.61
CA VAL A 40 -17.36 17.15 -4.79
C VAL A 40 -18.66 17.33 -5.56
N ILE A 41 -19.67 17.91 -4.90
CA ILE A 41 -21.00 18.15 -5.49
C ILE A 41 -21.06 19.53 -6.15
N GLU A 42 -20.53 20.56 -5.48
CA GLU A 42 -20.52 21.94 -5.99
C GLU A 42 -19.18 22.61 -5.69
N LEU A 43 -18.70 23.44 -6.63
CA LEU A 43 -17.51 24.27 -6.47
C LEU A 43 -17.72 25.66 -7.06
N HIS A 44 -17.75 26.68 -6.21
CA HIS A 44 -17.93 28.07 -6.58
C HIS A 44 -16.59 28.81 -6.59
N GLN A 45 -16.08 29.12 -7.80
CA GLN A 45 -14.76 29.74 -7.97
C GLN A 45 -14.68 31.17 -7.44
N GLY A 46 -15.76 31.94 -7.50
CA GLY A 46 -15.74 33.36 -7.11
C GLY A 46 -15.66 33.59 -5.59
N ASN A 47 -16.27 32.73 -4.79
CA ASN A 47 -16.28 32.87 -3.33
C ASN A 47 -15.52 31.73 -2.61
N GLY A 48 -15.02 30.72 -3.32
CA GLY A 48 -14.30 29.59 -2.73
C GLY A 48 -15.18 28.63 -1.93
N CYS A 49 -16.50 28.65 -2.13
CA CYS A 49 -17.39 27.68 -1.49
C CYS A 49 -17.29 26.33 -2.23
N MET A 50 -17.12 25.25 -1.48
CA MET A 50 -17.06 23.88 -1.98
C MET A 50 -18.02 23.01 -1.16
N VAL A 51 -18.90 22.29 -1.82
CA VAL A 51 -19.83 21.36 -1.17
C VAL A 51 -19.38 19.94 -1.44
N LEU A 52 -19.26 19.15 -0.38
CA LEU A 52 -18.94 17.73 -0.46
C LEU A 52 -20.07 16.87 0.05
N GLU A 53 -20.12 15.64 -0.46
CA GLU A 53 -20.92 14.56 0.07
C GLU A 53 -20.01 13.46 0.63
N VAL A 54 -20.34 12.94 1.80
CA VAL A 54 -19.58 11.91 2.51
C VAL A 54 -20.54 10.85 3.01
N GLU A 55 -20.24 9.61 2.66
CA GLU A 55 -20.89 8.44 3.25
C GLU A 55 -20.11 7.99 4.50
N TYR A 56 -20.81 7.86 5.61
CA TYR A 56 -20.27 7.40 6.88
C TYR A 56 -21.34 6.66 7.69
N ALA A 57 -21.18 5.36 7.83
CA ALA A 57 -22.12 4.51 8.55
C ALA A 57 -21.97 4.53 10.09
N GLY A 58 -20.92 5.18 10.61
CA GLY A 58 -20.67 5.29 12.04
C GLY A 58 -21.62 6.28 12.73
N SER A 59 -21.69 6.21 14.06
CA SER A 59 -22.71 6.94 14.84
C SER A 59 -22.50 8.46 14.90
N ASP A 60 -21.25 8.97 14.87
CA ASP A 60 -20.95 10.36 15.28
C ASP A 60 -19.83 11.04 14.46
N ILE A 61 -20.00 11.23 13.15
CA ILE A 61 -19.00 11.97 12.35
C ILE A 61 -18.81 13.42 12.86
N GLU A 62 -19.84 14.01 13.47
CA GLU A 62 -19.83 15.34 14.08
C GLU A 62 -18.73 15.50 15.13
N ARG A 63 -18.42 14.44 15.88
CA ARG A 63 -17.36 14.44 16.89
C ARG A 63 -15.99 14.70 16.30
N TYR A 64 -15.80 14.37 15.02
CA TYR A 64 -14.53 14.54 14.32
C TYR A 64 -14.40 15.89 13.60
N VAL A 65 -15.45 16.70 13.63
CA VAL A 65 -15.47 18.10 13.15
C VAL A 65 -15.70 19.08 14.31
N PRO A 66 -15.02 18.94 15.47
CA PRO A 66 -15.38 19.70 16.67
C PRO A 66 -15.08 21.20 16.55
N THR A 67 -14.10 21.56 15.71
CA THR A 67 -13.66 22.95 15.50
C THR A 67 -14.32 23.61 14.30
N GLY A 68 -15.22 22.90 13.59
CA GLY A 68 -15.78 23.38 12.32
C GLY A 68 -14.72 23.51 11.23
N SER A 69 -13.62 22.75 11.30
CA SER A 69 -12.58 22.73 10.27
C SER A 69 -12.11 21.31 9.95
N LEU A 70 -11.76 21.09 8.70
CA LEU A 70 -11.32 19.80 8.15
C LEU A 70 -10.06 19.98 7.31
N SER A 71 -9.38 18.88 7.06
CA SER A 71 -8.31 18.82 6.08
C SER A 71 -8.71 17.87 4.94
N PHE A 72 -8.19 18.15 3.76
CA PHE A 72 -8.59 17.51 2.51
C PHE A 72 -7.35 17.10 1.76
N ASP A 73 -7.43 15.93 1.15
CA ASP A 73 -6.50 15.47 0.15
C ASP A 73 -7.27 15.19 -1.13
N LEU A 74 -6.84 15.83 -2.21
CA LEU A 74 -7.34 15.57 -3.54
C LEU A 74 -6.22 14.93 -4.35
N GLU A 75 -6.52 13.78 -4.93
CA GLU A 75 -5.67 13.07 -5.86
C GLU A 75 -6.35 13.02 -7.22
N ALA A 76 -5.64 13.41 -8.28
CA ALA A 76 -6.14 13.32 -9.64
C ALA A 76 -5.13 12.62 -10.56
N LEU A 77 -5.65 11.74 -11.42
CA LEU A 77 -4.88 10.95 -12.38
C LEU A 77 -5.05 11.53 -13.79
N LYS A 78 -4.01 12.18 -14.31
CA LYS A 78 -3.97 12.87 -15.61
C LYS A 78 -3.36 12.02 -16.73
N GLY A 79 -3.72 12.35 -17.98
CA GLY A 79 -3.17 11.74 -19.20
C GLY A 79 -4.01 10.58 -19.75
N PRO A 80 -3.71 10.08 -20.96
CA PRO A 80 -4.57 9.13 -21.71
C PRO A 80 -4.88 7.81 -20.99
N HIS A 81 -4.24 7.52 -19.86
CA HIS A 81 -4.54 6.40 -18.96
C HIS A 81 -4.31 6.71 -17.45
N GLY A 82 -4.26 7.99 -17.06
CA GLY A 82 -4.02 8.39 -15.65
C GLY A 82 -2.55 8.33 -15.18
N ASN A 83 -1.59 8.51 -16.09
CA ASN A 83 -0.16 8.30 -15.87
C ASN A 83 0.53 9.36 -14.98
N GLU A 84 -0.04 10.56 -14.89
CA GLU A 84 0.44 11.65 -14.04
C GLU A 84 -0.45 11.81 -12.83
N ARG A 85 0.12 11.70 -11.63
CA ARG A 85 -0.59 11.89 -10.35
C ARG A 85 -0.33 13.32 -9.90
N ASP A 86 -1.36 14.14 -9.95
CA ASP A 86 -1.36 15.42 -9.27
C ASP A 86 -2.07 15.28 -7.94
N THR A 87 -1.52 15.92 -6.91
CA THR A 87 -2.12 15.90 -5.58
C THR A 87 -2.22 17.31 -5.05
N TYR A 88 -3.25 17.55 -4.25
CA TYR A 88 -3.44 18.83 -3.59
C TYR A 88 -3.98 18.61 -2.19
N SER A 89 -3.28 19.16 -1.20
CA SER A 89 -3.65 19.03 0.20
C SER A 89 -4.01 20.39 0.78
N LEU A 90 -5.13 20.43 1.47
CA LEU A 90 -5.64 21.60 2.18
C LEU A 90 -5.76 21.25 3.66
N SER A 91 -5.41 22.18 4.53
CA SER A 91 -5.49 21.99 5.98
C SER A 91 -6.31 23.10 6.62
N ASN A 92 -7.06 22.76 7.67
CA ASN A 92 -7.87 23.69 8.46
C ASN A 92 -8.88 24.51 7.62
N VAL A 93 -9.52 23.89 6.63
CA VAL A 93 -10.60 24.53 5.85
C VAL A 93 -11.85 24.53 6.70
N ALA A 94 -12.49 25.69 6.85
CA ALA A 94 -13.74 25.80 7.60
C ALA A 94 -14.83 24.96 6.91
N ALA A 95 -15.54 24.13 7.66
CA ALA A 95 -16.56 23.22 7.16
C ALA A 95 -17.78 23.19 8.10
N LYS A 96 -18.97 23.24 7.52
CA LYS A 96 -20.24 22.99 8.21
C LYS A 96 -20.80 21.64 7.76
N LEU A 97 -21.11 20.81 8.72
CA LEU A 97 -21.62 19.45 8.50
C LEU A 97 -23.15 19.45 8.64
N LEU A 98 -23.83 18.81 7.70
CA LEU A 98 -25.28 18.64 7.67
C LEU A 98 -25.58 17.17 7.38
N LYS A 99 -26.25 16.47 8.30
CA LYS A 99 -26.71 15.10 8.06
C LYS A 99 -27.92 15.12 7.12
N THR A 100 -27.84 14.40 6.00
CA THR A 100 -28.90 14.36 4.99
C THR A 100 -29.68 13.05 5.01
N ASP A 101 -29.03 11.94 5.36
CA ASP A 101 -29.63 10.61 5.54
C ASP A 101 -28.94 9.86 6.70
N SER A 102 -29.36 8.62 6.99
CA SER A 102 -28.82 7.73 8.01
C SER A 102 -27.29 7.61 7.97
N ALA A 103 -26.71 7.46 6.78
CA ALA A 103 -25.27 7.33 6.54
C ALA A 103 -24.69 8.42 5.62
N LEU A 104 -25.49 9.40 5.16
CA LEU A 104 -25.04 10.41 4.20
C LEU A 104 -24.95 11.79 4.84
N TYR A 105 -23.85 12.48 4.59
CA TYR A 105 -23.55 13.80 5.14
C TYR A 105 -23.12 14.78 4.04
N ARG A 106 -23.63 16.01 4.12
CA ARG A 106 -23.23 17.13 3.28
C ARG A 106 -22.30 18.07 4.07
N LEU A 107 -21.17 18.44 3.48
CA LEU A 107 -20.17 19.33 4.06
C LEU A 107 -20.04 20.59 3.22
N GLU A 108 -20.42 21.74 3.78
CA GLU A 108 -20.20 23.04 3.17
C GLU A 108 -18.85 23.61 3.63
N CYS A 109 -17.88 23.67 2.72
CA CYS A 109 -16.50 24.05 2.99
C CYS A 109 -16.16 25.42 2.39
N GLN A 110 -15.43 26.24 3.15
CA GLN A 110 -14.94 27.54 2.71
C GLN A 110 -13.44 27.47 2.44
N LEU A 111 -13.07 27.38 1.16
CA LEU A 111 -11.68 27.28 0.73
C LEU A 111 -10.88 28.54 1.10
N PRO A 112 -9.59 28.39 1.43
CA PRO A 112 -8.74 29.52 1.76
C PRO A 112 -8.54 30.42 0.53
N ALA A 113 -8.46 31.73 0.77
CA ALA A 113 -8.21 32.73 -0.26
C ALA A 113 -6.78 32.66 -0.84
N THR A 114 -5.85 32.03 -0.12
CA THR A 114 -4.46 31.82 -0.55
C THR A 114 -4.09 30.34 -0.50
N MET A 115 -3.37 29.86 -1.51
CA MET A 115 -2.77 28.51 -1.56
C MET A 115 -1.66 28.31 -0.51
N PHE A 116 -1.08 29.42 -0.10
CA PHE A 116 0.07 29.51 0.76
C PHE A 116 -0.35 29.49 2.22
N VAL A 117 0.11 28.48 2.96
CA VAL A 117 -0.16 28.38 4.40
C VAL A 117 0.95 29.12 5.13
N LYS A 118 0.59 30.15 5.90
CA LYS A 118 1.51 30.84 6.81
C LYS A 118 1.76 29.98 8.04
N GLU A 119 3.01 29.67 8.32
CA GLU A 119 3.42 28.95 9.53
C GLU A 119 3.64 29.93 10.70
N ASN A 120 3.64 29.41 11.93
CA ASN A 120 3.77 30.19 13.18
C ASN A 120 5.03 31.07 13.28
N ARG A 121 6.02 30.90 12.39
CA ARG A 121 7.27 31.67 12.34
C ARG A 121 7.34 32.65 11.14
N GLY A 122 6.23 32.90 10.46
CA GLY A 122 6.18 33.76 9.27
C GLY A 122 6.68 33.11 7.98
N ALA A 123 7.12 31.85 8.05
CA ALA A 123 7.47 31.03 6.90
C ALA A 123 6.22 30.67 6.07
N VAL A 124 6.37 30.69 4.74
CA VAL A 124 5.30 30.29 3.82
C VAL A 124 5.55 28.85 3.37
N ARG A 125 4.50 28.02 3.40
CA ARG A 125 4.54 26.65 2.89
C ARG A 125 3.97 26.59 1.47
N ILE A 126 4.82 26.15 0.54
CA ILE A 126 4.52 26.15 -0.89
C ILE A 126 4.05 24.76 -1.31
N PRO A 127 2.79 24.58 -1.73
CA PRO A 127 2.32 23.31 -2.26
C PRO A 127 2.87 23.06 -3.67
N PHE A 128 3.26 21.82 -3.95
CA PHE A 128 3.68 21.40 -5.28
C PHE A 128 2.43 20.92 -6.02
N ILE A 129 2.06 21.67 -7.06
CA ILE A 129 0.79 21.52 -7.78
C ILE A 129 1.03 21.41 -9.28
N MET A 130 0.07 20.83 -9.98
CA MET A 130 -0.03 20.87 -11.45
C MET A 130 1.28 20.50 -12.16
N GLY A 131 1.88 19.35 -11.83
CA GLY A 131 3.14 18.89 -12.46
C GLY A 131 4.44 19.41 -11.83
N MET A 132 4.39 20.14 -10.72
CA MET A 132 5.58 20.37 -9.89
C MET A 132 6.01 19.06 -9.25
N HIS A 133 7.21 18.59 -9.57
CA HIS A 133 7.75 17.34 -9.04
C HIS A 133 9.17 17.55 -8.52
N ALA A 134 9.47 16.99 -7.35
CA ALA A 134 10.83 16.79 -6.86
C ALA A 134 10.88 15.47 -6.09
N ARG A 135 12.03 14.80 -6.11
CA ARG A 135 12.24 13.54 -5.40
C ARG A 135 12.83 13.80 -4.03
N VAL A 136 12.56 12.87 -3.13
CA VAL A 136 13.11 12.89 -1.77
C VAL A 136 13.71 11.54 -1.46
N GLY A 137 14.90 11.52 -0.88
CA GLY A 137 15.47 10.36 -0.21
C GLY A 137 15.51 10.61 1.30
N ILE A 138 14.90 9.73 2.09
CA ILE A 138 14.88 9.83 3.55
C ILE A 138 15.74 8.71 4.11
N GLU A 139 16.88 9.06 4.69
CA GLU A 139 17.73 8.11 5.40
C GLU A 139 17.17 7.89 6.80
N VAL A 140 16.55 6.72 7.03
CA VAL A 140 15.94 6.35 8.32
C VAL A 140 16.97 5.72 9.26
N TYR A 141 17.87 4.91 8.70
CA TYR A 141 19.05 4.36 9.36
C TYR A 141 20.25 4.60 8.44
N LEU A 142 21.30 5.21 8.99
CA LEU A 142 22.46 5.68 8.23
C LEU A 142 23.04 4.53 7.37
N HIS A 143 23.07 4.73 6.05
CA HIS A 143 23.53 3.76 5.04
C HIS A 143 22.81 2.40 4.97
N GLU A 144 21.80 2.15 5.82
CA GLU A 144 21.10 0.86 5.88
C GLU A 144 19.69 0.93 5.31
N LEU A 145 18.98 2.04 5.53
CA LEU A 145 17.61 2.22 5.07
C LEU A 145 17.39 3.63 4.53
N ASN A 146 17.25 3.71 3.21
CA ASN A 146 16.82 4.91 2.50
C ASN A 146 15.43 4.68 1.90
N VAL A 147 14.48 5.53 2.27
CA VAL A 147 13.09 5.51 1.79
C VAL A 147 12.93 6.57 0.70
N PRO A 148 12.63 6.17 -0.54
CA PRO A 148 12.35 7.12 -1.61
C PRO A 148 10.95 7.72 -1.46
N GLY A 149 10.81 8.98 -1.84
CA GLY A 149 9.55 9.72 -1.78
C GLY A 149 9.46 10.84 -2.80
N ARG A 150 8.31 11.52 -2.79
CA ARG A 150 8.02 12.68 -3.65
C ARG A 150 7.65 13.89 -2.81
N LEU A 151 8.22 15.03 -3.14
CA LEU A 151 7.96 16.27 -2.43
C LEU A 151 6.55 16.78 -2.73
N ARG A 152 5.77 17.05 -1.69
CA ARG A 152 4.40 17.59 -1.79
C ARG A 152 4.32 19.08 -1.47
N ASN A 153 5.14 19.52 -0.53
CA ASN A 153 5.29 20.93 -0.21
C ASN A 153 6.64 21.19 0.45
N LEU A 154 7.05 22.45 0.40
CA LEU A 154 8.32 22.92 0.96
C LEU A 154 8.11 24.24 1.70
N SER A 155 8.78 24.38 2.84
CA SER A 155 8.98 25.66 3.55
C SER A 155 10.42 25.75 4.02
N ILE A 156 10.82 26.90 4.56
CA ILE A 156 12.14 27.06 5.17
C ILE A 156 12.32 26.22 6.46
N GLY A 157 11.23 25.72 7.04
CA GLY A 157 11.26 24.92 8.27
C GLY A 157 11.20 23.42 8.01
N GLY A 158 10.84 22.97 6.81
CA GLY A 158 10.64 21.55 6.54
C GLY A 158 9.89 21.26 5.24
N CYS A 159 9.53 20.00 5.07
CA CYS A 159 8.82 19.52 3.89
C CYS A 159 7.73 18.49 4.24
N MET A 160 6.83 18.26 3.28
CA MET A 160 5.94 17.10 3.30
C MET A 160 6.34 16.19 2.15
N VAL A 161 6.44 14.89 2.44
CA VAL A 161 6.89 13.87 1.49
C VAL A 161 5.82 12.79 1.37
N ASP A 162 5.55 12.37 0.16
CA ASP A 162 4.73 11.20 -0.17
C ASP A 162 5.64 9.98 -0.31
N ILE A 163 5.39 8.91 0.45
CA ILE A 163 6.16 7.66 0.41
C ILE A 163 5.24 6.44 0.29
N ASP A 164 5.78 5.29 -0.11
CA ASP A 164 5.05 4.02 -0.05
C ASP A 164 4.62 3.74 1.40
N LEU A 165 3.37 3.33 1.59
CA LEU A 165 2.80 3.05 2.89
C LEU A 165 3.59 1.96 3.64
N ALA A 166 4.15 0.98 2.94
CA ALA A 166 5.00 -0.04 3.54
C ALA A 166 6.26 0.52 4.20
N ASP A 167 6.84 1.57 3.60
CA ASP A 167 8.09 2.15 4.07
C ASP A 167 7.88 3.07 5.30
N SER A 168 6.67 3.63 5.44
CA SER A 168 6.25 4.49 6.57
C SER A 168 6.38 3.81 7.94
N ILE A 169 6.33 2.49 7.96
CA ILE A 169 6.39 1.68 9.17
C ILE A 169 7.72 1.84 9.92
N SER A 170 8.80 2.00 9.18
CA SER A 170 10.15 2.19 9.73
C SER A 170 10.34 3.58 10.36
N MET A 171 9.35 4.45 10.18
CA MET A 171 9.33 5.83 10.60
C MET A 171 8.46 5.96 11.86
N GLY A 172 8.82 6.90 12.73
CA GLY A 172 8.08 7.18 13.96
C GLY A 172 7.92 8.68 14.11
N VAL A 173 6.82 9.11 14.72
CA VAL A 173 6.67 10.52 15.12
C VAL A 173 7.74 10.86 16.16
N ASP A 174 8.34 12.05 16.02
CA ASP A 174 9.46 12.57 16.80
C ASP A 174 10.77 11.77 16.67
N LYS A 175 10.88 10.88 15.67
CA LYS A 175 12.13 10.22 15.30
C LYS A 175 12.98 11.15 14.43
N GLU A 176 14.23 11.33 14.83
CA GLU A 176 15.24 12.00 14.00
C GLU A 176 15.65 11.11 12.82
N VAL A 177 15.84 11.74 11.67
CA VAL A 177 16.35 11.12 10.45
C VAL A 177 17.69 11.77 10.10
N PRO A 178 18.79 10.99 9.97
CA PRO A 178 20.12 11.52 9.69
C PRO A 178 20.25 12.25 8.36
N GLY A 179 19.33 12.03 7.41
CA GLY A 179 19.38 12.67 6.12
C GLY A 179 18.04 12.77 5.42
N VAL A 180 17.76 13.96 4.90
CA VAL A 180 16.67 14.25 3.96
C VAL A 180 17.30 14.92 2.75
N THR A 181 17.33 14.21 1.64
CA THR A 181 17.86 14.71 0.37
C THR A 181 16.70 15.07 -0.55
N LEU A 182 16.58 16.34 -0.95
CA LEU A 182 15.67 16.78 -2.01
C LEU A 182 16.44 16.80 -3.32
N GLU A 183 15.86 16.25 -4.39
CA GLU A 183 16.40 16.31 -5.76
C GLU A 183 15.36 16.94 -6.70
N PHE A 184 15.71 18.07 -7.31
CA PHE A 184 14.87 18.79 -8.26
C PHE A 184 15.11 18.33 -9.70
N PRO A 185 14.12 18.48 -10.61
CA PRO A 185 14.22 18.02 -12.01
C PRO A 185 15.41 18.55 -12.81
N ASN A 186 15.91 19.73 -12.49
CA ASN A 186 17.09 20.33 -13.13
C ASN A 186 18.42 19.69 -12.67
N GLY A 187 18.39 18.86 -11.62
CA GLY A 187 19.55 18.22 -11.02
C GLY A 187 20.05 18.92 -9.75
N ASP A 188 19.46 20.03 -9.34
CA ASP A 188 19.77 20.68 -8.08
C ASP A 188 19.36 19.77 -6.92
N SER A 189 20.14 19.83 -5.83
CA SER A 189 19.85 19.06 -4.63
C SER A 189 20.01 19.89 -3.36
N PHE A 190 19.31 19.44 -2.33
CA PHE A 190 19.37 20.00 -0.99
C PHE A 190 19.47 18.85 0.02
N PHE A 191 20.33 19.00 1.02
CA PHE A 191 20.48 18.02 2.10
C PHE A 191 20.32 18.70 3.45
N ALA A 192 19.58 18.05 4.35
CA ALA A 192 19.47 18.44 5.75
C ALA A 192 19.19 17.21 6.63
N GLU A 193 19.54 17.33 7.92
CA GLU A 193 18.99 16.45 8.95
C GLU A 193 17.52 16.83 9.21
N GLY A 194 16.74 15.91 9.76
CA GLY A 194 15.34 16.21 10.06
C GLY A 194 14.77 15.43 11.22
N ILE A 195 13.56 15.83 11.62
CA ILE A 195 12.72 15.12 12.58
C ILE A 195 11.33 14.93 12.00
N ILE A 196 10.82 13.71 12.07
CA ILE A 196 9.48 13.39 11.60
C ILE A 196 8.46 13.95 12.60
N ARG A 197 7.54 14.80 12.14
CA ARG A 197 6.55 15.45 12.99
C ARG A 197 5.16 14.85 12.91
N HIS A 198 4.81 14.27 11.78
CA HIS A 198 3.54 13.57 11.61
C HIS A 198 3.64 12.61 10.42
N ILE A 199 2.94 11.49 10.54
CA ILE A 199 2.78 10.49 9.50
C ILE A 199 1.28 10.18 9.43
N ARG A 200 0.73 10.08 8.23
CA ARG A 200 -0.65 9.67 8.01
C ARG A 200 -0.80 9.00 6.65
N PRO A 201 -1.84 8.19 6.43
CA PRO A 201 -2.11 7.69 5.09
C PRO A 201 -2.59 8.84 4.20
N PHE A 202 -2.34 8.69 2.91
CA PHE A 202 -2.71 9.65 1.89
C PHE A 202 -3.48 8.96 0.77
N GLY A 203 -4.75 9.36 0.57
CA GLY A 203 -5.67 8.75 -0.39
C GLY A 203 -5.85 7.24 -0.17
N ASN A 204 -6.36 6.54 -1.18
CA ASN A 204 -6.56 5.08 -1.15
C ASN A 204 -5.51 4.28 -1.96
N GLN A 205 -4.48 4.93 -2.50
CA GLN A 205 -3.49 4.28 -3.37
C GLN A 205 -2.25 3.72 -2.65
N GLY A 206 -2.31 3.48 -1.35
CA GLY A 206 -1.19 2.86 -0.62
C GLY A 206 0.01 3.77 -0.41
N TYR A 207 -0.22 5.06 -0.16
CA TYR A 207 0.84 6.02 0.18
C TYR A 207 0.66 6.60 1.59
N ALA A 208 1.75 7.09 2.16
CA ALA A 208 1.76 7.86 3.39
C ALA A 208 2.37 9.25 3.19
N ALA A 209 1.72 10.26 3.75
CA ALA A 209 2.25 11.61 3.85
C ALA A 209 3.06 11.76 5.14
N VAL A 210 4.33 12.13 5.00
CA VAL A 210 5.29 12.31 6.09
C VAL A 210 5.73 13.77 6.16
N GLY A 211 5.41 14.44 7.27
CA GLY A 211 5.87 15.78 7.56
C GLY A 211 7.21 15.75 8.28
N ILE A 212 8.23 16.37 7.69
CA ILE A 212 9.58 16.42 8.24
C ILE A 212 9.97 17.87 8.51
N GLN A 213 10.47 18.14 9.71
CA GLN A 213 11.09 19.43 10.06
C GLN A 213 12.60 19.32 9.89
N PHE A 214 13.23 20.30 9.24
CA PHE A 214 14.69 20.34 9.11
C PHE A 214 15.37 20.76 10.40
N LEU A 215 16.55 20.18 10.65
CA LEU A 215 17.40 20.43 11.81
C LEU A 215 18.78 20.94 11.38
N ASN A 216 19.46 21.65 12.30
CA ASN A 216 20.87 22.01 12.22
C ASN A 216 21.33 22.66 10.91
N LEU A 217 20.46 23.47 10.28
CA LEU A 217 20.79 24.14 9.01
C LEU A 217 21.92 25.16 9.21
N SER A 218 22.99 25.02 8.44
CA SER A 218 24.01 26.06 8.30
C SER A 218 23.44 27.30 7.59
N THR A 219 24.15 28.43 7.68
CA THR A 219 23.78 29.66 6.96
C THR A 219 23.68 29.42 5.45
N ALA A 220 24.65 28.70 4.87
CA ALA A 220 24.65 28.36 3.45
C ALA A 220 23.46 27.47 3.04
N GLN A 221 23.11 26.47 3.86
CA GLN A 221 21.92 25.65 3.62
C GLN A 221 20.63 26.47 3.74
N THR A 222 20.57 27.39 4.70
CA THR A 222 19.41 28.27 4.88
C THR A 222 19.21 29.16 3.66
N GLU A 223 20.27 29.79 3.15
CA GLU A 223 20.23 30.61 1.93
C GLU A 223 19.81 29.79 0.70
N ALA A 224 20.36 28.59 0.52
CA ALA A 224 19.97 27.69 -0.56
C ALA A 224 18.49 27.28 -0.45
N LEU A 225 18.00 26.97 0.74
CA LEU A 225 16.60 26.61 0.98
C LEU A 225 15.66 27.78 0.68
N PHE A 226 16.01 29.00 1.08
CA PHE A 226 15.27 30.21 0.72
C PHE A 226 15.15 30.36 -0.81
N HIS A 227 16.24 30.12 -1.55
CA HIS A 227 16.21 30.15 -3.00
C HIS A 227 15.21 29.12 -3.57
N TYR A 228 15.26 27.86 -3.12
CA TYR A 228 14.33 26.82 -3.58
C TYR A 228 12.88 27.10 -3.24
N VAL A 229 12.60 27.65 -2.04
CA VAL A 229 11.25 28.04 -1.63
C VAL A 229 10.72 29.18 -2.50
N ASN A 230 11.52 30.21 -2.75
CA ASN A 230 11.12 31.35 -3.60
C ASN A 230 10.86 30.92 -5.05
N GLU A 231 11.71 30.07 -5.62
CA GLU A 231 11.50 29.53 -6.97
C GLU A 231 10.27 28.62 -7.06
N SER A 232 9.98 27.86 -6.00
CA SER A 232 8.75 27.07 -5.90
C SER A 232 7.51 27.95 -5.80
N GLU A 233 7.56 29.03 -5.01
CA GLU A 233 6.47 30.00 -4.88
C GLU A 233 6.17 30.66 -6.23
N ARG A 234 7.23 31.08 -6.93
CA ARG A 234 7.18 31.65 -8.27
C ARG A 234 6.49 30.71 -9.25
N GLU A 235 6.90 29.44 -9.26
CA GLU A 235 6.33 28.42 -10.15
C GLU A 235 4.85 28.15 -9.85
N ALA A 236 4.48 28.03 -8.56
CA ALA A 236 3.10 27.81 -8.16
C ALA A 236 2.19 28.97 -8.60
N ALA A 237 2.63 30.22 -8.39
CA ALA A 237 1.89 31.41 -8.79
C ALA A 237 1.72 31.53 -10.32
N TYR A 238 2.71 31.10 -11.09
CA TYR A 238 2.63 31.04 -12.55
C TYR A 238 1.58 30.02 -13.01
N ARG A 239 1.58 28.80 -12.43
CA ARG A 239 0.64 27.73 -12.81
C ARG A 239 -0.82 28.02 -12.46
N THR A 240 -1.07 28.80 -11.41
CA THR A 240 -2.42 29.21 -10.99
C THR A 240 -2.95 30.47 -11.68
N GLY A 241 -2.13 31.13 -12.52
CA GLY A 241 -2.53 32.39 -13.17
C GLY A 241 -2.69 33.56 -12.21
N THR A 242 -2.07 33.51 -11.01
CA THR A 242 -2.16 34.59 -10.00
C THR A 242 -1.21 35.74 -10.30
N ASN A 243 -0.29 35.59 -11.26
CA ASN A 243 0.68 36.61 -11.63
C ASN A 243 0.81 36.77 -13.16
N ASP A 244 0.11 37.77 -13.72
CA ASP A 244 0.05 38.07 -15.16
C ASP A 244 1.39 38.52 -15.78
N LYS A 245 2.42 38.78 -14.98
CA LYS A 245 3.72 39.31 -15.45
C LYS A 245 4.74 38.23 -15.83
N MET A 246 4.43 36.95 -15.67
CA MET A 246 5.39 35.85 -15.85
C MET A 246 5.16 35.08 -17.14
N LEU A 247 6.24 34.84 -17.90
CA LEU A 247 6.19 34.27 -19.26
C LEU A 247 6.83 32.87 -19.39
N TYR A 248 7.46 32.35 -18.33
CA TYR A 248 8.19 31.07 -18.39
C TYR A 248 8.25 30.34 -17.03
N HIS A 249 8.31 29.01 -17.09
CA HIS A 249 8.49 28.11 -15.96
C HIS A 249 9.84 28.33 -15.24
N SER A 250 9.89 28.06 -13.94
CA SER A 250 11.14 28.03 -13.19
C SER A 250 12.08 26.94 -13.71
N PRO A 251 13.37 27.25 -13.95
CA PRO A 251 14.37 26.26 -14.32
C PRO A 251 14.42 25.07 -13.36
N LEU A 252 14.11 25.29 -12.08
CA LEU A 252 14.09 24.27 -11.04
C LEU A 252 13.22 23.06 -11.41
N PHE A 253 12.11 23.30 -12.12
CA PHE A 253 11.13 22.27 -12.50
C PHE A 253 11.25 21.84 -13.97
N ILE A 254 12.32 22.22 -14.68
CA ILE A 254 12.57 21.79 -16.05
C ILE A 254 13.41 20.50 -16.04
N PRO A 255 12.87 19.35 -16.49
CA PRO A 255 13.57 18.07 -16.39
C PRO A 255 14.83 18.00 -17.26
N GLY A 256 15.97 17.65 -16.64
CA GLY A 256 17.18 17.25 -17.35
C GLY A 256 17.07 15.89 -18.04
N THR A 257 18.09 15.48 -18.81
CA THR A 257 18.07 14.22 -19.57
C THR A 257 17.92 12.96 -18.70
N LYS A 258 18.50 12.97 -17.50
CA LYS A 258 18.37 11.88 -16.51
C LYS A 258 16.93 11.75 -16.02
N GLU A 259 16.31 12.88 -15.67
CA GLU A 259 14.93 12.92 -15.16
C GLU A 259 13.93 12.44 -16.21
N LYS A 260 14.08 12.88 -17.46
CA LYS A 260 13.18 12.46 -18.56
C LYS A 260 13.16 10.94 -18.76
N LYS A 261 14.31 10.27 -18.67
CA LYS A 261 14.39 8.80 -18.77
C LYS A 261 13.69 8.11 -17.61
N ILE A 262 13.81 8.66 -16.40
CA ILE A 262 13.18 8.11 -15.19
C ILE A 262 11.66 8.28 -15.27
N GLN A 263 11.18 9.48 -15.60
CA GLN A 263 9.76 9.76 -15.80
C GLN A 263 9.14 8.86 -16.88
N GLN A 264 9.84 8.64 -18.01
CA GLN A 264 9.37 7.75 -19.08
C GLN A 264 9.24 6.29 -18.61
N ARG A 265 10.20 5.82 -17.80
CA ARG A 265 10.14 4.47 -17.23
C ARG A 265 8.99 4.32 -16.22
N GLU A 266 8.83 5.29 -15.32
CA GLU A 266 7.73 5.30 -14.36
C GLU A 266 6.36 5.35 -15.05
N ALA A 267 6.22 6.16 -16.10
CA ALA A 267 4.99 6.23 -16.89
C ALA A 267 4.67 4.90 -17.58
N GLN A 268 5.67 4.20 -18.12
CA GLN A 268 5.48 2.86 -18.72
C GLN A 268 5.12 1.79 -17.69
N GLU A 269 5.69 1.88 -16.48
CA GLU A 269 5.33 0.99 -15.37
C GLU A 269 3.88 1.26 -14.92
N ARG A 270 3.41 2.51 -14.91
CA ARG A 270 2.04 2.93 -14.55
C ARG A 270 0.97 2.61 -15.58
N ASP A 271 1.27 2.73 -16.87
CA ASP A 271 0.31 2.42 -17.95
C ASP A 271 -0.13 0.94 -17.94
N LYS A 272 0.72 0.06 -17.39
CA LYS A 272 0.41 -1.36 -17.18
C LYS A 272 -0.44 -1.60 -15.91
N ARG A 273 -0.50 -0.65 -14.97
CA ARG A 273 -1.24 -0.73 -13.69
C ARG A 273 -2.72 -0.36 -13.82
N SER A 274 -3.09 0.50 -14.77
CA SER A 274 -4.47 1.00 -14.94
C SER A 274 -5.47 -0.03 -15.51
N ARG A 275 -5.01 -1.24 -15.87
CA ARG A 275 -5.81 -2.29 -16.55
C ARG A 275 -6.35 -3.37 -15.61
N GLN A 276 -6.42 -3.09 -14.30
CA GLN A 276 -6.77 -4.09 -13.29
C GLN A 276 -8.25 -4.49 -13.27
N SER A 277 -8.51 -5.78 -13.06
CA SER A 277 -9.86 -6.30 -12.86
C SER A 277 -10.43 -5.86 -11.49
N PRO A 278 -11.76 -5.87 -11.28
CA PRO A 278 -12.35 -5.61 -9.97
C PRO A 278 -11.85 -6.55 -8.86
N MET A 279 -11.58 -7.82 -9.20
CA MET A 279 -11.06 -8.81 -8.24
C MET A 279 -9.64 -8.46 -7.78
N GLU A 280 -8.77 -8.08 -8.71
CA GLU A 280 -7.41 -7.62 -8.41
C GLU A 280 -7.44 -6.39 -7.50
N ARG A 281 -8.31 -5.42 -7.81
CA ARG A 281 -8.50 -4.23 -6.98
C ARG A 281 -8.95 -4.57 -5.57
N GLY A 282 -9.90 -5.50 -5.41
CA GLY A 282 -10.36 -5.94 -4.09
C GLY A 282 -9.26 -6.59 -3.25
N VAL A 283 -8.45 -7.48 -3.83
CA VAL A 283 -7.31 -8.10 -3.13
C VAL A 283 -6.25 -7.07 -2.74
N MET A 284 -5.96 -6.13 -3.63
CA MET A 284 -4.99 -5.08 -3.37
C MET A 284 -5.48 -4.07 -2.33
N ASP A 285 -6.78 -3.77 -2.30
CA ASP A 285 -7.38 -2.96 -1.25
C ASP A 285 -7.18 -3.61 0.13
N VAL A 286 -7.40 -4.92 0.28
CA VAL A 286 -7.08 -5.65 1.52
C VAL A 286 -5.61 -5.48 1.91
N SER A 287 -4.68 -5.53 0.94
CA SER A 287 -3.25 -5.27 1.15
C SER A 287 -2.99 -3.87 1.71
N HIS A 288 -3.64 -2.86 1.13
CA HIS A 288 -3.50 -1.46 1.55
C HIS A 288 -4.11 -1.23 2.93
N GLN A 289 -5.34 -1.69 3.16
CA GLN A 289 -6.05 -1.55 4.43
C GLN A 289 -5.30 -2.22 5.59
N LEU A 290 -4.65 -3.37 5.36
CA LEU A 290 -3.80 -4.01 6.37
C LEU A 290 -2.63 -3.10 6.80
N GLN A 291 -2.00 -2.42 5.84
CA GLN A 291 -0.90 -1.49 6.09
C GLN A 291 -1.38 -0.19 6.75
N VAL A 292 -2.54 0.33 6.33
CA VAL A 292 -3.20 1.48 6.94
C VAL A 292 -3.51 1.18 8.41
N GLY A 293 -4.09 0.01 8.68
CA GLY A 293 -4.42 -0.45 10.03
C GLY A 293 -3.18 -0.49 10.94
N LEU A 294 -2.07 -1.05 10.46
CA LEU A 294 -0.80 -1.06 11.19
C LEU A 294 -0.28 0.36 11.49
N MET A 295 -0.34 1.26 10.52
CA MET A 295 0.11 2.62 10.72
C MET A 295 -0.75 3.35 11.74
N TYR A 296 -2.07 3.14 11.77
CA TYR A 296 -2.93 3.70 12.81
C TYR A 296 -2.63 3.13 14.20
N MET A 297 -2.34 1.84 14.31
CA MET A 297 -1.88 1.25 15.57
C MET A 297 -0.61 1.96 16.10
N ASN A 298 0.29 2.36 15.20
CA ASN A 298 1.54 3.03 15.57
C ASN A 298 1.38 4.54 15.83
N THR A 299 0.58 5.23 15.03
CA THR A 299 0.48 6.70 15.05
C THR A 299 -0.66 7.22 15.93
N ARG A 300 -1.79 6.51 15.99
CA ARG A 300 -2.99 6.93 16.72
C ARG A 300 -3.14 6.29 18.09
N GLN A 301 -2.33 5.27 18.39
CA GLN A 301 -2.45 4.48 19.62
C GLN A 301 -3.87 3.93 19.81
N GLN A 302 -4.52 3.53 18.71
CA GLN A 302 -5.82 2.86 18.71
C GLN A 302 -5.78 1.63 17.82
N PHE A 303 -6.51 0.57 18.19
CA PHE A 303 -6.70 -0.60 17.34
C PHE A 303 -7.88 -0.37 16.38
N PRO A 304 -7.66 -0.27 15.05
CA PRO A 304 -8.72 -0.04 14.07
C PRO A 304 -9.43 -1.34 13.71
N ALA A 305 -10.27 -1.85 14.61
CA ALA A 305 -10.95 -3.13 14.44
C ALA A 305 -11.78 -3.19 13.13
N GLU A 306 -12.50 -2.12 12.81
CA GLU A 306 -13.33 -2.00 11.60
C GLU A 306 -12.53 -2.33 10.34
N ILE A 307 -11.37 -1.68 10.14
CA ILE A 307 -10.50 -1.88 8.97
C ILE A 307 -10.11 -3.36 8.80
N PHE A 308 -9.70 -4.03 9.89
CA PHE A 308 -9.26 -5.43 9.80
C PHE A 308 -10.41 -6.40 9.58
N TYR A 309 -11.58 -6.12 10.16
CA TYR A 309 -12.77 -6.92 9.94
C TYR A 309 -13.35 -6.73 8.54
N ASP A 310 -13.32 -5.51 8.01
CA ASP A 310 -13.68 -5.22 6.62
C ASP A 310 -12.77 -5.99 5.66
N CYS A 311 -11.46 -6.02 5.91
CA CYS A 311 -10.53 -6.86 5.15
C CYS A 311 -10.96 -8.35 5.12
N VAL A 312 -11.35 -8.89 6.28
CA VAL A 312 -11.82 -10.28 6.39
C VAL A 312 -13.10 -10.49 5.59
N ASP A 313 -14.06 -9.59 5.71
CA ASP A 313 -15.34 -9.70 5.04
C ASP A 313 -15.20 -9.46 3.52
N THR A 314 -14.27 -8.61 3.08
CA THR A 314 -13.87 -8.47 1.68
C THR A 314 -13.27 -9.77 1.13
N LEU A 315 -12.31 -10.40 1.84
CA LEU A 315 -11.74 -11.68 1.39
C LEU A 315 -12.83 -12.76 1.25
N ARG A 316 -13.75 -12.85 2.21
CA ARG A 316 -14.90 -13.77 2.15
C ARG A 316 -15.81 -13.48 0.96
N TYR A 317 -16.13 -12.20 0.73
CA TYR A 317 -16.94 -11.77 -0.39
C TYR A 317 -16.30 -12.14 -1.73
N LEU A 318 -15.01 -11.83 -1.93
CA LEU A 318 -14.29 -12.08 -3.17
C LEU A 318 -14.21 -13.58 -3.51
N VAL A 319 -13.95 -14.44 -2.53
CA VAL A 319 -14.00 -15.91 -2.70
C VAL A 319 -15.39 -16.36 -3.14
N GLY A 320 -16.45 -15.80 -2.53
CA GLY A 320 -17.83 -16.14 -2.87
C GLY A 320 -18.28 -15.65 -4.25
N GLN A 321 -17.67 -14.59 -4.79
CA GLN A 321 -18.00 -14.08 -6.14
C GLN A 321 -17.41 -14.97 -7.24
N ASP A 322 -16.10 -15.21 -7.20
CA ASP A 322 -15.42 -16.09 -8.14
C ASP A 322 -14.12 -16.61 -7.52
N ARG A 323 -14.20 -17.80 -6.96
CA ARG A 323 -13.09 -18.50 -6.31
C ARG A 323 -11.84 -18.57 -7.20
N LYS A 324 -11.97 -18.89 -8.49
CA LYS A 324 -10.82 -19.10 -9.39
C LYS A 324 -10.14 -17.78 -9.69
N THR A 325 -10.92 -16.77 -10.03
CA THR A 325 -10.41 -15.41 -10.28
C THR A 325 -9.81 -14.81 -9.01
N PHE A 326 -10.37 -15.09 -7.83
CA PHE A 326 -9.79 -14.69 -6.55
C PHE A 326 -8.41 -15.32 -6.31
N LEU A 327 -8.26 -16.64 -6.49
CA LEU A 327 -6.97 -17.32 -6.35
C LEU A 327 -5.93 -16.78 -7.34
N TYR A 328 -6.35 -16.42 -8.55
CA TYR A 328 -5.50 -15.75 -9.53
C TYR A 328 -5.10 -14.34 -9.07
N ALA A 329 -6.04 -13.56 -8.53
CA ALA A 329 -5.81 -12.21 -8.01
C ALA A 329 -4.79 -12.19 -6.86
N LEU A 330 -4.76 -13.22 -6.00
CA LEU A 330 -3.76 -13.35 -4.94
C LEU A 330 -2.31 -13.40 -5.46
N ALA A 331 -2.09 -13.81 -6.72
CA ALA A 331 -0.75 -13.85 -7.31
C ALA A 331 -0.15 -12.46 -7.53
N PHE A 332 -1.00 -11.42 -7.66
CA PHE A 332 -0.57 -10.03 -7.88
C PHE A 332 0.04 -9.39 -6.64
N LEU A 333 -0.15 -9.98 -5.46
CA LEU A 333 0.52 -9.57 -4.22
C LEU A 333 2.02 -9.88 -4.22
N ARG A 334 2.58 -10.50 -5.27
CA ARG A 334 4.00 -10.91 -5.32
C ARG A 334 4.97 -9.79 -4.97
N ASP A 335 4.67 -8.58 -5.43
CA ASP A 335 5.54 -7.42 -5.27
C ASP A 335 5.23 -6.59 -4.00
N GLU A 336 4.18 -6.95 -3.25
CA GLU A 336 3.91 -6.40 -1.92
C GLU A 336 5.00 -6.82 -0.92
N PRO A 337 5.20 -6.04 0.16
CA PRO A 337 6.12 -6.42 1.23
C PRO A 337 5.82 -7.82 1.74
N ASP A 338 6.87 -8.62 2.01
CA ASP A 338 6.74 -10.04 2.37
C ASP A 338 5.75 -10.29 3.51
N TRP A 339 5.68 -9.40 4.50
CA TRP A 339 4.77 -9.57 5.63
C TRP A 339 3.31 -9.32 5.24
N VAL A 340 3.04 -8.40 4.30
CA VAL A 340 1.70 -8.09 3.78
C VAL A 340 1.24 -9.20 2.85
N ARG A 341 2.04 -9.51 1.83
CA ARG A 341 1.77 -10.60 0.88
C ARG A 341 1.44 -11.89 1.62
N HIS A 342 2.28 -12.25 2.59
CA HIS A 342 2.10 -13.47 3.36
C HIS A 342 0.83 -13.45 4.21
N ALA A 343 0.51 -12.34 4.88
CA ALA A 343 -0.73 -12.21 5.65
C ALA A 343 -1.96 -12.41 4.76
N VAL A 344 -2.05 -11.65 3.67
CA VAL A 344 -3.23 -11.64 2.80
C VAL A 344 -3.39 -12.95 2.05
N GLN A 345 -2.30 -13.55 1.55
CA GLN A 345 -2.37 -14.85 0.88
C GLN A 345 -2.73 -15.99 1.84
N VAL A 346 -2.16 -16.02 3.06
CA VAL A 346 -2.49 -17.05 4.05
C VAL A 346 -3.93 -16.89 4.53
N ALA A 347 -4.38 -15.67 4.80
CA ALA A 347 -5.78 -15.37 5.15
C ALA A 347 -6.73 -15.74 4.01
N GLY A 348 -6.38 -15.38 2.76
CA GLY A 348 -7.13 -15.70 1.54
C GLY A 348 -7.26 -17.20 1.28
N GLN A 349 -6.19 -17.96 1.44
CA GLN A 349 -6.22 -19.43 1.30
C GLN A 349 -6.94 -20.11 2.47
N LEU A 350 -6.86 -19.55 3.68
CA LEU A 350 -7.58 -20.05 4.84
C LEU A 350 -9.09 -19.87 4.67
N VAL A 351 -9.56 -18.70 4.22
CA VAL A 351 -10.98 -18.50 3.94
C VAL A 351 -11.48 -19.44 2.85
N ASP A 352 -10.70 -19.65 1.78
CA ASP A 352 -11.05 -20.59 0.70
C ASP A 352 -11.24 -22.02 1.22
N MET A 353 -10.28 -22.53 2.00
CA MET A 353 -10.36 -23.89 2.55
C MET A 353 -11.47 -24.03 3.58
N LEU A 354 -11.64 -23.06 4.48
CA LEU A 354 -12.69 -23.14 5.50
C LEU A 354 -14.09 -23.08 4.89
N LEU A 355 -14.33 -22.20 3.91
CA LEU A 355 -15.63 -22.14 3.21
C LEU A 355 -15.87 -23.38 2.34
N THR A 356 -14.81 -24.02 1.83
CA THR A 356 -14.93 -25.31 1.12
C THR A 356 -15.33 -26.44 2.08
N ARG A 357 -14.85 -26.41 3.33
CA ARG A 357 -15.22 -27.39 4.37
C ARG A 357 -16.63 -27.17 4.89
N ASP A 358 -16.95 -25.94 5.30
CA ASP A 358 -18.25 -25.54 5.82
C ASP A 358 -18.51 -24.04 5.53
N PRO A 359 -19.36 -23.72 4.54
CA PRO A 359 -19.73 -22.34 4.20
C PRO A 359 -20.39 -21.56 5.36
N HIS A 360 -20.90 -22.25 6.38
CA HIS A 360 -21.67 -21.66 7.48
C HIS A 360 -20.93 -21.65 8.83
N ASP A 361 -19.66 -22.07 8.89
CA ASP A 361 -18.93 -22.09 10.17
C ASP A 361 -18.77 -20.66 10.72
N PRO A 362 -19.35 -20.34 11.89
CA PRO A 362 -19.29 -19.00 12.46
C PRO A 362 -17.86 -18.59 12.89
N ARG A 363 -16.94 -19.55 12.99
CA ARG A 363 -15.54 -19.31 13.40
C ARG A 363 -14.66 -18.79 12.28
N VAL A 364 -15.09 -18.89 11.01
CA VAL A 364 -14.29 -18.49 9.84
C VAL A 364 -13.82 -17.04 9.97
N ARG A 365 -14.71 -16.13 10.36
CA ARG A 365 -14.39 -14.70 10.45
C ARG A 365 -13.25 -14.43 11.43
N GLU A 366 -13.29 -15.05 12.61
CA GLU A 366 -12.26 -14.89 13.64
C GLU A 366 -10.95 -15.63 13.31
N ALA A 367 -11.04 -16.80 12.67
CA ALA A 367 -9.88 -17.55 12.20
C ALA A 367 -9.09 -16.77 11.13
N VAL A 368 -9.82 -16.19 10.16
CA VAL A 368 -9.24 -15.40 9.08
C VAL A 368 -8.68 -14.08 9.61
N LEU A 369 -9.34 -13.44 10.58
CA LEU A 369 -8.75 -12.28 11.29
C LEU A 369 -7.41 -12.65 11.93
N GLY A 370 -7.35 -13.76 12.67
CA GLY A 370 -6.10 -14.23 13.27
C GLY A 370 -5.00 -14.45 12.23
N ALA A 371 -5.34 -15.07 11.09
CA ALA A 371 -4.42 -15.27 9.98
C ALA A 371 -4.00 -13.97 9.27
N LEU A 372 -4.85 -12.96 9.22
CA LEU A 372 -4.51 -11.65 8.66
C LEU A 372 -3.55 -10.88 9.58
N LEU A 373 -3.77 -10.94 10.90
CA LEU A 373 -2.99 -10.17 11.88
C LEU A 373 -1.65 -10.82 12.26
N HIS A 374 -1.48 -12.13 12.06
CA HIS A 374 -0.36 -12.89 12.66
C HIS A 374 1.06 -12.38 12.32
N THR A 375 1.24 -11.64 11.23
CA THR A 375 2.55 -11.05 10.87
C THR A 375 2.72 -9.59 11.25
N LEU A 376 1.69 -8.91 11.77
CA LEU A 376 1.74 -7.47 12.07
C LEU A 376 2.82 -7.08 13.07
N GLY A 377 3.24 -8.00 13.95
CA GLY A 377 4.36 -7.72 14.86
C GLY A 377 5.73 -7.65 14.19
N LYS A 378 5.90 -8.18 12.97
CA LYS A 378 7.20 -8.19 12.27
C LYS A 378 7.68 -6.78 11.94
N PRO A 379 6.87 -5.93 11.30
CA PRO A 379 7.25 -4.54 11.05
C PRO A 379 7.55 -3.75 12.33
N MET A 380 6.91 -4.08 13.46
CA MET A 380 7.13 -3.41 14.76
C MET A 380 8.50 -3.71 15.39
N LEU A 381 9.23 -4.69 14.85
CA LEU A 381 10.59 -5.04 15.29
C LEU A 381 11.69 -4.29 14.52
N ILE A 382 11.32 -3.48 13.52
CA ILE A 382 12.32 -2.72 12.75
C ILE A 382 13.05 -1.76 13.69
N SER A 383 14.37 -1.89 13.73
CA SER A 383 15.27 -1.19 14.64
C SER A 383 16.66 -1.10 14.02
N ALA A 384 17.64 -0.49 14.71
CA ALA A 384 19.03 -0.51 14.23
C ALA A 384 19.62 -1.94 14.14
N GLU A 385 19.12 -2.90 14.94
CA GLU A 385 19.58 -4.29 14.91
C GLU A 385 18.87 -5.13 13.83
N LEU A 386 17.66 -4.68 13.43
CA LEU A 386 16.86 -5.24 12.35
C LEU A 386 16.35 -4.09 11.45
N PRO A 387 17.24 -3.47 10.65
CA PRO A 387 16.89 -2.26 9.90
C PRO A 387 15.95 -2.54 8.73
N THR A 388 15.87 -3.79 8.29
CA THR A 388 15.02 -4.20 7.19
C THR A 388 14.48 -5.60 7.37
N LEU A 389 13.26 -5.83 6.86
CA LEU A 389 12.68 -7.16 6.69
C LEU A 389 13.07 -7.80 5.35
N LYS A 390 13.91 -7.11 4.55
CA LYS A 390 14.38 -7.59 3.24
C LYS A 390 15.32 -8.79 3.36
N VAL A 391 15.51 -9.41 2.20
CA VAL A 391 16.09 -10.74 2.00
C VAL A 391 17.57 -10.76 2.41
N ASN A 392 17.88 -11.54 3.46
CA ASN A 392 19.20 -11.99 3.97
C ASN A 392 19.42 -11.67 5.46
N MET A 393 18.51 -12.13 6.31
CA MET A 393 18.67 -11.97 7.76
C MET A 393 19.77 -12.87 8.34
N THR A 394 20.62 -12.29 9.18
CA THR A 394 21.56 -13.02 10.03
C THR A 394 20.83 -13.91 11.04
N PRO A 395 21.49 -14.92 11.64
CA PRO A 395 20.87 -15.71 12.70
C PRO A 395 20.35 -14.86 13.87
N VAL A 396 21.05 -13.78 14.23
CA VAL A 396 20.63 -12.83 15.27
C VAL A 396 19.34 -12.11 14.86
N GLN A 397 19.28 -11.58 13.64
CA GLN A 397 18.08 -10.95 13.10
C GLN A 397 16.89 -11.90 13.03
N LYS A 398 17.12 -13.18 12.68
CA LYS A 398 16.07 -14.21 12.70
C LYS A 398 15.54 -14.45 14.12
N ALA A 399 16.40 -14.45 15.13
CA ALA A 399 16.01 -14.58 16.53
C ALA A 399 15.19 -13.37 17.01
N ILE A 400 15.60 -12.15 16.66
CA ILE A 400 14.80 -10.93 16.92
C ILE A 400 13.42 -11.08 16.28
N LEU A 401 13.36 -11.46 15.00
CA LEU A 401 12.10 -11.61 14.26
C LEU A 401 11.14 -12.65 14.87
N SER A 402 11.64 -13.70 15.52
CA SER A 402 10.76 -14.64 16.23
C SER A 402 9.94 -14.01 17.36
N GLY A 403 10.42 -12.90 17.93
CA GLY A 403 9.72 -12.13 18.96
C GLY A 403 8.47 -11.36 18.47
N HIS A 404 8.14 -11.41 17.18
CA HIS A 404 7.06 -10.60 16.61
C HIS A 404 5.68 -10.92 17.22
N VAL A 405 5.44 -12.18 17.62
CA VAL A 405 4.18 -12.58 18.27
C VAL A 405 4.03 -11.85 19.60
N THR A 406 5.09 -11.85 20.42
CA THR A 406 5.10 -11.17 21.72
C THR A 406 4.93 -9.66 21.58
N VAL A 407 5.62 -9.04 20.63
CA VAL A 407 5.48 -7.59 20.38
C VAL A 407 4.07 -7.22 19.94
N LEU A 408 3.45 -8.05 19.10
CA LEU A 408 2.07 -7.84 18.65
C LEU A 408 1.08 -7.92 19.82
N TYR A 409 1.20 -8.90 20.71
CA TYR A 409 0.35 -9.00 21.90
C TYR A 409 0.54 -7.85 22.88
N ARG A 410 1.79 -7.43 23.11
CA ARG A 410 2.06 -6.23 23.90
C ARG A 410 1.36 -5.02 23.29
N LYS A 411 1.43 -4.88 21.97
CA LYS A 411 0.75 -3.79 21.26
C LYS A 411 -0.77 -3.86 21.42
N PHE A 412 -1.38 -5.04 21.29
CA PHE A 412 -2.83 -5.19 21.54
C PHE A 412 -3.22 -4.75 22.97
N SER A 413 -2.44 -5.16 23.97
CA SER A 413 -2.66 -4.75 25.36
C SER A 413 -2.51 -3.24 25.56
N GLU A 414 -1.50 -2.60 24.96
CA GLU A 414 -1.31 -1.14 24.99
C GLU A 414 -2.51 -0.40 24.37
N LEU A 415 -3.09 -0.97 23.32
CA LEU A 415 -4.24 -0.42 22.60
C LEU A 415 -5.59 -0.75 23.25
N GLY A 416 -5.60 -1.52 24.35
CA GLY A 416 -6.83 -1.94 25.02
C GLY A 416 -7.73 -2.86 24.19
N TRP A 417 -7.16 -3.60 23.23
CA TRP A 417 -7.91 -4.54 22.40
C TRP A 417 -7.56 -5.99 22.75
N GLU A 418 -8.58 -6.85 22.79
CA GLU A 418 -8.41 -8.29 23.02
C GLU A 418 -8.99 -9.11 21.86
N PRO A 419 -8.21 -10.03 21.26
CA PRO A 419 -8.71 -10.95 20.26
C PRO A 419 -9.66 -11.99 20.88
N SER A 420 -10.64 -12.46 20.09
CA SER A 420 -11.45 -13.63 20.44
C SER A 420 -10.58 -14.88 20.66
N PRO A 421 -11.09 -15.93 21.35
CA PRO A 421 -10.32 -17.16 21.56
C PRO A 421 -9.80 -17.80 20.25
N THR A 422 -10.62 -17.81 19.20
CA THR A 422 -10.24 -18.35 17.88
C THR A 422 -9.16 -17.51 17.21
N CYS A 423 -9.33 -16.18 17.21
CA CYS A 423 -8.34 -15.26 16.64
C CYS A 423 -7.01 -15.36 17.40
N ARG A 424 -7.07 -15.41 18.73
CA ARG A 424 -5.91 -15.57 19.62
C ARG A 424 -5.15 -16.87 19.33
N ASP A 425 -5.86 -17.99 19.22
CA ASP A 425 -5.25 -19.30 18.96
C ASP A 425 -4.40 -19.28 17.67
N VAL A 426 -4.92 -18.68 16.60
CA VAL A 426 -4.17 -18.54 15.34
C VAL A 426 -2.95 -17.64 15.50
N ILE A 427 -3.08 -16.46 16.11
CA ILE A 427 -1.97 -15.50 16.23
C ILE A 427 -0.84 -16.08 17.08
N GLU A 428 -1.16 -16.70 18.22
CA GLU A 428 -0.16 -17.31 19.13
C GLU A 428 0.54 -18.49 18.46
N ASN A 429 -0.24 -19.36 17.80
CA ASN A 429 0.22 -20.72 17.50
C ASN A 429 0.52 -20.98 16.02
N ALA A 430 0.27 -20.03 15.11
CA ALA A 430 0.54 -20.25 13.69
C ALA A 430 2.02 -20.58 13.40
N ASN A 431 2.97 -20.16 14.24
CA ASN A 431 4.40 -20.45 14.06
C ASN A 431 4.85 -21.72 14.82
N GLU A 432 3.96 -22.35 15.58
CA GLU A 432 4.20 -23.62 16.25
C GLU A 432 4.23 -24.78 15.25
N ARG A 433 4.86 -25.88 15.65
CA ARG A 433 5.09 -27.07 14.82
C ARG A 433 4.79 -28.31 15.62
N LEU A 434 4.35 -29.39 14.96
CA LEU A 434 3.90 -30.60 15.66
C LEU A 434 4.98 -31.23 16.56
N ASP A 435 6.26 -31.10 16.17
CA ASP A 435 7.42 -31.60 16.93
C ASP A 435 7.89 -30.68 18.08
N GLY A 436 7.29 -29.50 18.24
CA GLY A 436 7.70 -28.49 19.22
C GLY A 436 8.92 -27.65 18.81
N SER A 437 9.41 -27.77 17.56
CA SER A 437 10.49 -26.92 17.04
C SER A 437 10.03 -25.50 16.66
N GLY A 438 8.74 -25.21 16.83
CA GLY A 438 8.12 -23.92 16.55
C GLY A 438 8.30 -22.91 17.69
N TYR A 439 7.61 -21.78 17.57
CA TYR A 439 7.69 -20.67 18.54
C TYR A 439 6.34 -19.95 18.60
N PRO A 440 6.04 -19.17 19.67
CA PRO A 440 6.93 -18.76 20.76
C PRO A 440 7.07 -19.75 21.92
N ALA A 441 6.12 -20.67 22.12
CA ALA A 441 6.05 -21.54 23.29
C ALA A 441 6.58 -22.96 23.05
N GLY A 442 6.85 -23.35 21.80
CA GLY A 442 7.35 -24.69 21.46
C GLY A 442 6.31 -25.77 21.69
N LYS A 443 5.04 -25.44 21.43
CA LYS A 443 3.89 -26.35 21.61
C LYS A 443 4.01 -27.55 20.69
N ARG A 444 3.62 -28.72 21.21
CA ARG A 444 3.55 -29.98 20.45
C ARG A 444 2.15 -30.25 19.93
N GLU A 445 2.04 -31.24 19.05
CA GLU A 445 0.81 -31.66 18.38
C GLU A 445 -0.45 -31.67 19.28
N GLU A 446 -0.36 -32.23 20.48
CA GLU A 446 -1.50 -32.39 21.40
C GLU A 446 -2.03 -31.06 21.95
N GLN A 447 -1.24 -29.99 21.83
CA GLN A 447 -1.55 -28.65 22.30
C GLN A 447 -2.01 -27.73 21.16
N LEU A 448 -2.02 -28.22 19.92
CA LEU A 448 -2.34 -27.44 18.72
C LEU A 448 -3.70 -27.85 18.15
N SER A 449 -4.60 -26.87 18.02
CA SER A 449 -5.92 -27.07 17.43
C SER A 449 -5.84 -27.48 15.96
N GLU A 450 -6.86 -28.16 15.44
CA GLU A 450 -6.95 -28.50 14.02
C GLU A 450 -6.85 -27.27 13.11
N LEU A 451 -7.40 -26.14 13.57
CA LEU A 451 -7.31 -24.86 12.87
C LEU A 451 -5.85 -24.38 12.77
N VAL A 452 -5.07 -24.48 13.85
CA VAL A 452 -3.66 -24.10 13.82
C VAL A 452 -2.85 -25.05 12.93
N ARG A 453 -3.13 -26.35 12.95
CA ARG A 453 -2.49 -27.31 12.04
C ARG A 453 -2.75 -26.96 10.57
N LEU A 454 -4.00 -26.59 10.24
CA LEU A 454 -4.38 -26.07 8.92
C LEU A 454 -3.57 -24.82 8.54
N VAL A 455 -3.59 -23.80 9.40
CA VAL A 455 -2.86 -22.54 9.16
C VAL A 455 -1.36 -22.78 8.99
N SER A 456 -0.76 -23.62 9.81
CA SER A 456 0.68 -23.92 9.75
C SER A 456 1.11 -24.54 8.41
N VAL A 457 0.29 -25.42 7.82
CA VAL A 457 0.55 -26.01 6.49
C VAL A 457 0.38 -24.98 5.38
N ILE A 458 -0.73 -24.22 5.35
CA ILE A 458 -0.96 -23.14 4.39
C ILE A 458 0.24 -22.18 4.41
N LYS A 459 0.67 -21.80 5.61
CA LYS A 459 1.78 -20.89 5.83
C LYS A 459 3.13 -21.44 5.37
N ALA A 460 3.38 -22.72 5.62
CA ALA A 460 4.62 -23.38 5.19
C ALA A 460 4.70 -23.46 3.66
N ILE A 461 3.61 -23.84 3.00
CA ILE A 461 3.51 -23.86 1.53
C ILE A 461 3.77 -22.46 0.99
N ASN A 462 3.03 -21.46 1.47
CA ASN A 462 3.19 -20.08 1.02
C ASN A 462 4.66 -19.60 1.16
N LYS A 463 5.30 -19.85 2.30
CA LYS A 463 6.72 -19.49 2.50
C LYS A 463 7.66 -20.14 1.48
N LEU A 464 7.44 -21.41 1.12
CA LEU A 464 8.30 -22.14 0.18
C LEU A 464 8.10 -21.67 -1.27
N LEU A 465 6.93 -21.15 -1.62
CA LEU A 465 6.61 -20.64 -2.97
C LEU A 465 7.22 -19.25 -3.28
N HIS A 466 7.80 -18.58 -2.29
CA HIS A 466 8.31 -17.21 -2.41
C HIS A 466 9.78 -17.11 -1.98
N ALA A 467 10.51 -16.21 -2.63
CA ALA A 467 11.90 -15.91 -2.28
C ALA A 467 11.97 -15.34 -0.86
N ARG A 468 12.91 -15.80 -0.03
CA ARG A 468 13.08 -15.30 1.34
C ARG A 468 14.47 -15.61 1.88
N ASN A 469 15.08 -14.68 2.61
CA ASN A 469 16.35 -14.90 3.33
C ASN A 469 17.49 -15.54 2.50
N GLY A 470 17.59 -15.19 1.22
CA GLY A 470 18.58 -15.73 0.30
C GLY A 470 18.20 -17.06 -0.32
N GLU A 471 17.07 -17.65 0.08
CA GLU A 471 16.52 -18.86 -0.52
C GLU A 471 15.61 -18.52 -1.70
N PRO A 472 15.82 -19.16 -2.87
CA PRO A 472 14.95 -18.99 -4.01
C PRO A 472 13.59 -19.66 -3.79
N PRO A 473 12.53 -19.18 -4.46
CA PRO A 473 11.23 -19.81 -4.43
C PRO A 473 11.28 -21.22 -5.01
N ARG A 474 10.47 -22.12 -4.46
CA ARG A 474 10.34 -23.50 -4.92
C ARG A 474 9.09 -23.67 -5.76
N PRO A 475 9.14 -24.49 -6.83
CA PRO A 475 7.92 -24.95 -7.51
C PRO A 475 6.96 -25.64 -6.54
N PRO A 476 5.63 -25.58 -6.75
CA PRO A 476 4.64 -26.17 -5.84
C PRO A 476 4.89 -27.63 -5.49
N LEU A 477 5.22 -28.46 -6.48
CA LEU A 477 5.50 -29.87 -6.26
C LEU A 477 6.70 -30.10 -5.33
N ASP A 478 7.75 -29.28 -5.44
CA ASP A 478 8.93 -29.37 -4.57
C ASP A 478 8.61 -28.87 -3.16
N ALA A 479 7.76 -27.84 -3.02
CA ALA A 479 7.27 -27.37 -1.74
C ALA A 479 6.43 -28.45 -1.02
N TYR A 480 5.54 -29.12 -1.74
CA TYR A 480 4.73 -30.21 -1.19
C TYR A 480 5.60 -31.39 -0.75
N ARG A 481 6.58 -31.81 -1.56
CA ARG A 481 7.53 -32.87 -1.18
C ARG A 481 8.30 -32.50 0.08
N ARG A 482 8.78 -31.26 0.18
CA ARG A 482 9.53 -30.80 1.36
C ARG A 482 8.70 -30.86 2.64
N ILE A 483 7.43 -30.48 2.57
CA ILE A 483 6.52 -30.57 3.71
C ILE A 483 6.21 -32.03 4.03
N HIS A 484 5.98 -32.86 3.01
CA HIS A 484 5.71 -34.29 3.19
C HIS A 484 6.87 -35.04 3.85
N GLU A 485 8.11 -34.73 3.46
CA GLU A 485 9.36 -35.28 4.03
C GLU A 485 9.64 -34.79 5.46
N SER A 486 8.97 -33.72 5.91
CA SER A 486 9.10 -33.19 7.27
C SER A 486 8.12 -33.91 8.21
N ASP A 487 8.31 -35.23 8.34
CA ASP A 487 7.34 -36.20 8.89
C ASP A 487 6.69 -35.81 10.23
N THR A 488 7.42 -35.13 11.11
CA THR A 488 6.98 -34.77 12.46
C THR A 488 6.66 -33.29 12.61
N VAL A 489 6.77 -32.49 11.55
CA VAL A 489 6.67 -31.02 11.64
C VAL A 489 5.28 -30.51 11.27
N TYR A 490 4.65 -31.14 10.28
CA TYR A 490 3.41 -30.69 9.66
C TYR A 490 2.39 -31.81 9.53
N ASP A 491 1.11 -31.45 9.59
CA ASP A 491 0.01 -32.40 9.47
C ASP A 491 -0.14 -32.89 8.02
N LYS A 492 0.10 -34.19 7.81
CA LYS A 492 0.04 -34.82 6.47
C LYS A 492 -1.37 -34.87 5.91
N THR A 493 -2.40 -34.99 6.76
CA THR A 493 -3.80 -35.04 6.33
C THR A 493 -4.19 -33.69 5.72
N VAL A 494 -3.79 -32.60 6.39
CA VAL A 494 -3.97 -31.24 5.89
C VAL A 494 -3.21 -31.00 4.58
N LEU A 495 -1.98 -31.50 4.45
CA LEU A 495 -1.23 -31.39 3.20
C LEU A 495 -1.94 -32.10 2.04
N VAL A 496 -2.47 -33.31 2.27
CA VAL A 496 -3.21 -34.06 1.24
C VAL A 496 -4.46 -33.29 0.80
N GLU A 497 -5.22 -32.76 1.75
CA GLU A 497 -6.38 -31.92 1.47
C GLU A 497 -6.00 -30.68 0.65
N TYR A 498 -4.93 -29.97 1.03
CA TYR A 498 -4.42 -28.83 0.28
C TYR A 498 -4.12 -29.20 -1.17
N ILE A 499 -3.44 -30.34 -1.40
CA ILE A 499 -3.12 -30.81 -2.76
C ILE A 499 -4.38 -31.19 -3.54
N GLN A 500 -5.41 -31.74 -2.89
CA GLN A 500 -6.68 -32.06 -3.54
C GLN A 500 -7.42 -30.79 -3.98
N ILE A 501 -7.37 -29.73 -3.17
CA ILE A 501 -8.06 -28.46 -3.43
C ILE A 501 -7.36 -27.61 -4.50
N TYR A 502 -6.02 -27.53 -4.45
CA TYR A 502 -5.23 -26.61 -5.29
C TYR A 502 -4.48 -27.31 -6.43
N GLY A 503 -4.34 -28.63 -6.38
CA GLY A 503 -3.64 -29.41 -7.39
C GLY A 503 -2.13 -29.19 -7.42
N LEU A 504 -1.49 -29.79 -8.44
CA LEU A 504 -0.04 -29.70 -8.67
C LEU A 504 0.37 -28.43 -9.44
N TYR A 505 -0.58 -27.80 -10.12
CA TYR A 505 -0.41 -26.60 -10.93
C TYR A 505 -1.38 -25.51 -10.46
N PRO A 506 -1.23 -25.01 -9.22
CA PRO A 506 -2.19 -24.10 -8.63
C PRO A 506 -2.36 -22.82 -9.45
N ILE A 507 -3.60 -22.30 -9.48
CA ILE A 507 -3.95 -21.03 -10.10
C ILE A 507 -3.02 -19.92 -9.56
N GLY A 508 -2.58 -19.02 -10.44
CA GLY A 508 -1.60 -17.97 -10.13
C GLY A 508 -0.13 -18.41 -10.25
N SER A 509 0.14 -19.68 -10.62
CA SER A 509 1.49 -20.15 -10.93
C SER A 509 1.92 -19.82 -12.36
N LEU A 510 3.21 -19.58 -12.57
CA LEU A 510 3.77 -19.39 -13.92
C LEU A 510 4.17 -20.74 -14.51
N ALA A 511 3.47 -21.16 -15.56
CA ALA A 511 3.74 -22.40 -16.28
C ALA A 511 4.66 -22.16 -17.48
N LYS A 512 5.59 -23.10 -17.71
CA LYS A 512 6.42 -23.17 -18.91
C LYS A 512 5.91 -24.26 -19.84
N PHE A 513 5.81 -23.93 -21.12
CA PHE A 513 5.39 -24.85 -22.18
C PHE A 513 6.53 -25.10 -23.18
N SER A 514 6.56 -26.30 -23.74
CA SER A 514 7.59 -26.76 -24.70
C SER A 514 7.64 -25.97 -26.02
N GLY A 515 6.59 -25.20 -26.34
CA GLY A 515 6.63 -24.22 -27.43
C GLY A 515 7.52 -23.01 -27.15
N GLY A 516 8.06 -22.88 -25.92
CA GLY A 516 8.83 -21.73 -25.46
C GLY A 516 7.99 -20.64 -24.82
N PHE A 517 6.71 -20.90 -24.52
CA PHE A 517 5.81 -19.92 -23.92
C PHE A 517 5.82 -20.00 -22.40
N LEU A 518 5.73 -18.84 -21.76
CA LEU A 518 5.43 -18.68 -20.34
C LEU A 518 4.02 -18.14 -20.20
N ALA A 519 3.21 -18.79 -19.35
CA ALA A 519 1.82 -18.41 -19.15
C ALA A 519 1.37 -18.60 -17.69
N TRP A 520 0.60 -17.66 -17.18
CA TRP A 520 0.01 -17.79 -15.84
C TRP A 520 -1.19 -18.71 -15.87
N VAL A 521 -1.27 -19.64 -14.93
CA VAL A 521 -2.42 -20.53 -14.78
C VAL A 521 -3.60 -19.73 -14.24
N MET A 522 -4.69 -19.64 -15.01
CA MET A 522 -5.93 -18.95 -14.62
C MET A 522 -7.00 -19.95 -14.17
N ASP A 523 -7.01 -21.15 -14.75
CA ASP A 523 -7.95 -22.20 -14.40
C ASP A 523 -7.33 -23.61 -14.55
N ILE A 524 -7.86 -24.57 -13.80
CA ILE A 524 -7.54 -26.00 -13.84
C ILE A 524 -8.81 -26.83 -14.07
N ASN A 525 -8.69 -27.93 -14.82
CA ASN A 525 -9.78 -28.88 -15.02
C ASN A 525 -9.90 -29.88 -13.85
N GLY A 526 -10.94 -30.73 -13.90
CA GLY A 526 -11.19 -31.77 -12.87
C GLY A 526 -10.09 -32.84 -12.75
N LYS A 527 -9.07 -32.82 -13.61
CA LYS A 527 -7.86 -33.67 -13.49
C LYS A 527 -6.66 -32.91 -12.89
N GLY A 528 -6.87 -31.67 -12.46
CA GLY A 528 -5.82 -30.80 -11.90
C GLY A 528 -4.85 -30.23 -12.93
N MET A 529 -5.17 -30.31 -14.24
CA MET A 529 -4.33 -29.77 -15.31
C MET A 529 -4.81 -28.37 -15.73
N PRO A 530 -3.91 -27.44 -16.11
CA PRO A 530 -4.31 -26.13 -16.61
C PRO A 530 -5.31 -26.23 -17.76
N SER A 531 -6.43 -25.51 -17.64
CA SER A 531 -7.49 -25.41 -18.66
C SER A 531 -7.61 -24.00 -19.24
N GLN A 532 -7.09 -22.98 -18.56
CA GLN A 532 -7.00 -21.61 -19.07
C GLN A 532 -5.71 -20.97 -18.58
N VAL A 533 -4.98 -20.29 -19.47
CA VAL A 533 -3.72 -19.62 -19.15
C VAL A 533 -3.61 -18.25 -19.81
N SER A 534 -2.95 -17.30 -19.14
CA SER A 534 -2.59 -15.99 -19.71
C SER A 534 -1.13 -16.02 -20.16
N VAL A 535 -0.89 -16.04 -21.47
CA VAL A 535 0.45 -16.06 -22.06
C VAL A 535 1.07 -14.67 -21.95
N VAL A 536 2.24 -14.61 -21.31
CA VAL A 536 2.94 -13.36 -21.02
C VAL A 536 4.23 -13.18 -21.81
N LYS A 537 4.88 -14.27 -22.20
CA LYS A 537 6.18 -14.21 -22.87
C LYS A 537 6.42 -15.41 -23.77
N ASN A 538 7.13 -15.19 -24.87
CA ASN A 538 7.71 -16.25 -25.68
C ASN A 538 9.24 -16.16 -25.58
N LEU A 539 9.87 -17.22 -25.06
CA LEU A 539 11.32 -17.30 -24.86
C LEU A 539 12.12 -17.29 -26.18
N ARG A 540 11.48 -17.59 -27.31
CA ARG A 540 12.09 -17.46 -28.65
C ARG A 540 12.18 -16.00 -29.12
N PHE A 541 11.35 -15.13 -28.55
CA PHE A 541 11.30 -13.69 -28.86
C PHE A 541 11.32 -12.89 -27.54
N PRO A 542 12.49 -12.76 -26.89
CA PRO A 542 12.60 -12.28 -25.51
C PRO A 542 12.05 -10.87 -25.28
N ASP A 543 12.08 -10.03 -26.31
CA ASP A 543 11.63 -8.63 -26.27
C ASP A 543 10.10 -8.48 -26.45
N THR A 544 9.41 -9.56 -26.81
CA THR A 544 7.96 -9.55 -27.03
C THR A 544 7.21 -9.84 -25.74
N ASN A 545 6.46 -8.85 -25.24
CA ASN A 545 5.44 -9.08 -24.24
C ASN A 545 4.15 -9.52 -24.93
N ILE A 546 3.57 -10.62 -24.46
CA ILE A 546 2.30 -11.16 -24.96
C ILE A 546 1.25 -10.87 -23.89
N ASN A 547 0.01 -10.61 -24.31
CA ASN A 547 -1.14 -10.56 -23.40
C ASN A 547 -2.32 -11.25 -24.07
N SER A 548 -2.28 -12.58 -24.08
CA SER A 548 -3.27 -13.42 -24.74
C SER A 548 -3.72 -14.52 -23.80
N VAL A 549 -5.04 -14.64 -23.62
CA VAL A 549 -5.63 -15.74 -22.86
C VAL A 549 -5.89 -16.91 -23.80
N ILE A 550 -5.38 -18.08 -23.43
CA ILE A 550 -5.54 -19.33 -24.17
C ILE A 550 -6.38 -20.30 -23.33
N ASN A 551 -7.43 -20.82 -23.95
CA ASN A 551 -8.34 -21.79 -23.33
C ASN A 551 -7.93 -23.23 -23.67
N GLN A 552 -8.57 -24.20 -23.01
CA GLN A 552 -8.21 -25.61 -23.05
C GLN A 552 -8.08 -26.18 -24.48
N ASN A 553 -8.95 -25.75 -25.39
CA ASN A 553 -8.98 -26.21 -26.78
C ASN A 553 -7.73 -25.79 -27.57
N ASP A 554 -7.11 -24.69 -27.17
CA ASP A 554 -5.99 -24.06 -27.89
C ASP A 554 -4.65 -24.22 -27.17
N LEU A 555 -4.61 -24.87 -26.00
CA LEU A 555 -3.36 -25.11 -25.26
C LEU A 555 -2.31 -25.89 -26.08
N SER A 556 -2.77 -26.73 -27.02
CA SER A 556 -1.87 -27.45 -27.92
C SER A 556 -1.01 -26.52 -28.79
N GLN A 557 -1.49 -25.30 -29.07
CA GLN A 557 -0.78 -24.30 -29.90
C GLN A 557 0.50 -23.79 -29.23
N ILE A 558 0.57 -23.81 -27.89
CA ILE A 558 1.75 -23.37 -27.13
C ILE A 558 2.63 -24.55 -26.66
N GLY A 559 2.25 -25.79 -27.00
CA GLY A 559 2.98 -27.01 -26.69
C GLY A 559 2.52 -27.73 -25.42
N LYS A 560 3.27 -28.77 -25.03
CA LYS A 560 3.04 -29.51 -23.78
C LYS A 560 3.53 -28.73 -22.57
N LEU A 561 2.81 -28.82 -21.45
CA LEU A 561 3.22 -28.29 -20.15
C LEU A 561 4.51 -29.01 -19.68
N GLU A 562 5.56 -28.24 -19.40
CA GLU A 562 6.82 -28.76 -18.86
C GLU A 562 6.86 -28.69 -17.34
N GLY A 563 6.23 -27.67 -16.74
CA GLY A 563 6.14 -27.50 -15.30
C GLY A 563 5.91 -26.05 -14.87
N ILE A 564 5.92 -25.83 -13.56
CA ILE A 564 5.88 -24.49 -12.95
C ILE A 564 7.31 -23.97 -12.79
N VAL A 565 7.49 -22.70 -13.12
CA VAL A 565 8.79 -22.02 -13.05
C VAL A 565 8.69 -20.73 -12.25
N ASN A 566 9.83 -20.25 -11.77
CA ASN A 566 9.89 -18.98 -11.04
C ASN A 566 9.92 -17.81 -12.03
N PRO A 567 9.05 -16.80 -11.89
CA PRO A 567 9.02 -15.65 -12.78
C PRO A 567 10.34 -14.87 -12.85
N SER A 568 11.04 -14.77 -11.72
CA SER A 568 12.33 -14.09 -11.59
C SER A 568 13.38 -14.64 -12.56
N ASP A 569 13.39 -15.95 -12.78
CA ASP A 569 14.40 -16.65 -13.58
C ASP A 569 14.29 -16.29 -15.07
N TYR A 570 13.15 -15.72 -15.48
CA TYR A 570 12.85 -15.36 -16.87
C TYR A 570 12.62 -13.85 -17.05
N GLY A 571 12.92 -13.05 -16.02
CA GLY A 571 12.67 -11.61 -16.01
C GLY A 571 11.19 -11.26 -16.13
N VAL A 572 10.29 -12.17 -15.75
CA VAL A 572 8.85 -11.93 -15.71
C VAL A 572 8.53 -11.31 -14.36
N LYS A 573 8.16 -10.03 -14.36
CA LYS A 573 7.62 -9.36 -13.18
C LYS A 573 6.11 -9.58 -13.14
N VAL A 574 5.58 -9.98 -11.99
CA VAL A 574 4.13 -9.86 -11.72
C VAL A 574 3.93 -8.44 -11.26
N LEU A 575 3.31 -7.60 -12.07
CA LEU A 575 3.30 -6.16 -11.88
C LEU A 575 2.82 -5.75 -10.47
N LYS A 576 3.68 -5.11 -9.68
CA LYS A 576 3.31 -4.28 -8.51
C LYS A 576 2.42 -3.08 -8.91
N ILE A 577 1.54 -2.69 -7.98
CA ILE A 577 0.89 -1.37 -7.89
C ILE A 577 1.90 -0.22 -7.86
#